data_AF-A0A431WGC7-F1
#
_entry.id   AF-A0A431WGC7-F1
#
_cell.length_a   1.000
_cell.length_b   1.000
_cell.length_c   1.000
_cell.angle_alpha   90.00
_cell.angle_beta   90.00
_cell.angle_gamma   90.00
#
_symmetry.space_group_name_H-M   'P 1'
#
loop_
_entity.id
_entity.type
_entity.pdbx_description
1 polymer ?
#
loop_
_entity_poly.entity_id
_entity_poly.type
_entity_poly.pdbx_seq_one_letter_code
_entity_poly.pdbx_strand_id
1 'polypeptide(L)'
;MTTKLSPKAKAELGSLMVNTSELVNLLSLLPKEQLSEYPLLQKELISKHPGVRDYNKAIKDKQFSKEEYRDRIFAKLDLFAYEMAISLNSDYLIERVNLLVGGDIDKIDELEMNEIGADVLQRILNDLSNHVRKQVQPKGDHPFLAERGRIDHKFWRHSDKAFDAYLEGYNTQAALDAWCQLNLNTRCPQSFIRWMKAYGDPRELSEWCSYIAN
;
A
#
# COMPACT_ATOMS: atom_id res chain seq x y z
N MET A 1 32.14 -6.46 -1.01
CA MET A 1 33.13 -5.96 -0.04
C MET A 1 32.38 -5.24 1.07
N THR A 2 32.57 -5.62 2.34
CA THR A 2 31.92 -4.95 3.47
C THR A 2 32.92 -4.02 4.16
N THR A 3 32.72 -2.71 3.98
CA THR A 3 33.54 -1.67 4.60
C THR A 3 33.31 -1.69 6.12
N LYS A 4 34.34 -2.02 6.90
CA LYS A 4 34.26 -2.04 8.37
C LYS A 4 34.75 -0.70 8.94
N LEU A 5 33.82 0.08 9.50
CA LEU A 5 34.13 1.31 10.23
C LEU A 5 34.62 1.01 11.65
N SER A 6 35.55 1.82 12.16
CA SER A 6 35.98 1.78 13.56
C SER A 6 34.83 2.23 14.49
N PRO A 7 34.82 1.84 15.78
CA PRO A 7 33.80 2.28 16.73
C PRO A 7 33.67 3.80 16.85
N LYS A 8 34.79 4.53 16.76
CA LYS A 8 34.81 6.00 16.75
C LYS A 8 34.14 6.56 15.49
N ALA A 9 34.51 6.05 14.32
CA ALA A 9 33.90 6.48 13.06
C ALA A 9 32.40 6.15 12.99
N LYS A 10 31.96 5.04 13.59
CA LYS A 10 30.53 4.71 13.74
C LYS A 10 29.80 5.71 14.65
N ALA A 11 30.43 6.15 15.74
CA ALA A 11 29.85 7.14 16.65
C ALA A 11 29.75 8.52 16.01
N GLU A 12 30.78 8.94 15.25
CA GLU A 12 30.76 10.20 14.48
C GLU A 12 29.68 10.17 13.40
N LEU A 13 29.59 9.07 12.64
CA LEU A 13 28.53 8.88 11.65
C LEU A 13 27.14 8.88 12.31
N GLY A 14 26.98 8.16 13.43
CA GLY A 14 25.73 8.14 14.19
C GLY A 14 25.32 9.52 14.70
N SER A 15 26.27 10.32 15.20
CA SER A 15 26.00 11.71 15.60
C SER A 15 25.55 12.56 14.42
N LEU A 16 26.20 12.41 13.26
CA LEU A 16 25.84 13.13 12.04
C LEU A 16 24.44 12.76 11.56
N MET A 17 24.08 11.47 11.61
CA MET A 17 22.74 10.99 11.27
C MET A 17 21.67 11.51 12.24
N VAL A 18 21.91 11.45 13.56
CA VAL A 18 20.95 11.89 14.59
C VAL A 18 20.70 13.41 14.57
N ASN A 19 21.69 14.20 14.14
CA ASN A 19 21.55 15.65 13.99
C ASN A 19 20.71 16.07 12.76
N THR A 20 20.24 15.11 11.95
CA THR A 20 19.37 15.40 10.82
C THR A 20 17.92 15.47 11.31
N SER A 21 17.36 16.67 11.40
CA SER A 21 15.97 16.90 11.83
C SER A 21 14.95 16.14 10.99
N GLU A 22 15.23 15.95 9.70
CA GLU A 22 14.38 15.16 8.79
C GLU A 22 14.32 13.69 9.20
N LEU A 23 15.45 13.11 9.60
CA LEU A 23 15.50 11.71 10.06
C LEU A 23 14.68 11.55 11.35
N VAL A 24 14.83 12.47 12.30
CA VAL A 24 14.07 12.47 13.55
C VAL A 24 12.56 12.60 13.28
N ASN A 25 12.17 13.51 12.39
CA ASN A 25 10.77 13.68 11.98
C ASN A 25 10.24 12.41 11.30
N LEU A 26 11.00 11.81 10.38
CA LEU A 26 10.60 10.58 9.69
C LEU A 26 10.42 9.43 10.68
N LEU A 27 11.38 9.23 11.59
CA LEU A 27 11.28 8.20 12.63
C LEU A 27 10.08 8.42 13.56
N SER A 28 9.69 9.67 13.81
CA SER A 28 8.52 9.98 14.65
C SER A 28 7.17 9.64 14.01
N LEU A 29 7.13 9.48 12.68
CA LEU A 29 5.95 9.10 11.91
C LEU A 29 5.80 7.58 11.76
N LEU A 30 6.83 6.80 12.13
CA LEU A 30 6.77 5.35 12.01
C LEU A 30 5.77 4.74 13.01
N PRO A 31 5.10 3.63 12.63
CA PRO A 31 4.32 2.83 13.57
C PRO A 31 5.17 2.43 14.78
N LYS A 32 4.56 2.46 15.96
CA LYS A 32 5.24 2.23 17.24
C LYS A 32 5.95 0.88 17.30
N GLU A 33 5.38 -0.10 16.61
CA GLU A 33 5.82 -1.49 16.57
C GLU A 33 7.20 -1.61 15.89
N GLN A 34 7.50 -0.72 14.93
CA GLN A 34 8.78 -0.72 14.19
C GLN A 34 9.96 -0.24 15.04
N LEU A 35 9.71 0.39 16.18
CA LEU A 35 10.73 0.82 17.16
C LEU A 35 10.56 0.13 18.52
N SER A 36 9.92 -1.04 18.54
CA SER A 36 9.62 -1.79 19.78
C SER A 36 10.86 -2.16 20.59
N GLU A 37 12.00 -2.41 19.92
CA GLU A 37 13.30 -2.68 20.56
C GLU A 37 13.96 -1.41 21.16
N TYR A 38 13.43 -0.22 20.86
CA TYR A 38 13.99 1.08 21.27
C TYR A 38 12.97 1.96 22.02
N PRO A 39 12.47 1.53 23.19
CA PRO A 39 11.37 2.22 23.90
C PRO A 39 11.72 3.64 24.36
N LEU A 40 12.99 3.89 24.70
CA LEU A 40 13.46 5.23 25.06
C LEU A 40 13.38 6.19 23.85
N LEU A 41 13.88 5.74 22.70
CA LEU A 41 13.85 6.50 21.45
C LEU A 41 12.41 6.82 21.06
N GLN A 42 11.52 5.82 21.09
CA GLN A 42 10.09 6.00 20.82
C GLN A 42 9.45 7.08 21.71
N LYS A 43 9.71 7.05 23.02
CA LYS A 43 9.20 8.04 23.96
C LYS A 43 9.72 9.44 23.64
N GLU A 44 11.01 9.57 23.34
CA GLU A 44 11.62 10.87 23.02
C GLU A 44 11.12 11.44 21.70
N LEU A 45 11.02 10.61 20.65
CA LEU A 45 10.51 11.02 19.35
C LEU A 45 9.10 11.61 19.47
N ILE A 46 8.21 10.95 20.20
CA ILE A 46 6.82 11.42 20.36
C ILE A 46 6.75 12.66 21.25
N SER A 47 7.41 12.66 22.40
CA SER A 47 7.29 13.77 23.37
C SER A 47 7.95 15.06 22.90
N LYS A 48 9.00 14.96 22.07
CA LYS A 48 9.70 16.11 21.52
C LYS A 48 9.15 16.55 20.16
N HIS A 49 8.30 15.75 19.49
CA HIS A 49 7.73 16.11 18.19
C HIS A 49 6.96 17.45 18.28
N PRO A 50 7.23 18.43 17.40
CA PRO A 50 6.60 19.75 17.44
C PRO A 50 5.06 19.67 17.47
N GLY A 51 4.46 18.86 16.59
CA GLY A 51 3.00 18.72 16.54
C GLY A 51 2.38 18.15 17.82
N VAL A 52 3.10 17.29 18.56
CA VAL A 52 2.61 16.77 19.86
C VAL A 52 2.71 17.84 20.94
N ARG A 53 3.77 18.65 20.93
CA ARG A 53 3.94 19.78 21.85
C ARG A 53 2.86 20.83 21.61
N ASP A 54 2.59 21.17 20.35
CA ASP A 54 1.57 22.15 19.96
C ASP A 54 0.16 21.66 20.31
N TYR A 55 -0.15 20.39 20.04
CA TYR A 55 -1.40 19.76 20.48
C TYR A 55 -1.59 19.86 22.00
N ASN A 56 -0.59 19.45 22.78
CA ASN A 56 -0.67 19.51 24.24
C ASN A 56 -0.80 20.94 24.76
N LYS A 57 -0.16 21.90 24.10
CA LYS A 57 -0.30 23.33 24.42
C LYS A 57 -1.72 23.81 24.12
N ALA A 58 -2.27 23.52 22.94
CA ALA A 58 -3.62 23.91 22.55
C ALA A 58 -4.70 23.34 23.48
N ILE A 59 -4.53 22.10 23.97
CA ILE A 59 -5.40 21.50 25.00
C ILE A 59 -5.29 22.27 26.32
N LYS A 60 -4.08 22.61 26.78
CA LYS A 60 -3.88 23.39 28.02
C LYS A 60 -4.44 24.80 27.92
N ASP A 61 -4.27 25.42 26.76
CA ASP A 61 -4.75 26.76 26.42
C ASP A 61 -6.26 26.77 26.11
N LYS A 62 -6.93 25.61 26.20
CA LYS A 62 -8.38 25.41 25.96
C LYS A 62 -8.84 25.90 24.58
N GLN A 63 -7.99 25.81 23.57
CA GLN A 63 -8.36 26.15 22.20
C GLN A 63 -9.35 25.12 21.61
N PHE A 64 -9.25 23.87 22.05
CA PHE A 64 -10.19 22.79 21.78
C PHE A 64 -10.06 21.71 22.87
N SER A 65 -11.05 20.83 22.98
CA SER A 65 -11.03 19.65 23.83
C SER A 65 -10.43 18.43 23.11
N LYS A 66 -10.04 17.40 23.88
CA LYS A 66 -9.60 16.13 23.30
C LYS A 66 -10.70 15.43 22.50
N GLU A 67 -11.94 15.61 22.93
CA GLU A 67 -13.12 15.04 22.28
C GLU A 67 -13.35 15.71 20.94
N GLU A 68 -13.36 17.05 20.90
CA GLU A 68 -13.48 17.83 19.66
C GLU A 68 -12.38 17.47 18.66
N TYR A 69 -11.13 17.33 19.13
CA TYR A 69 -10.02 16.94 18.26
C TYR A 69 -10.22 15.54 17.66
N ARG A 70 -10.70 14.58 18.46
CA ARG A 70 -11.01 13.22 18.00
C ARG A 70 -12.19 13.20 17.03
N ASP A 71 -13.23 13.96 17.30
CA ASP A 71 -14.43 14.01 16.45
C ASP A 71 -14.09 14.61 15.09
N ARG A 72 -13.19 15.60 15.03
CA ARG A 72 -12.66 16.13 13.77
C ARG A 72 -11.84 15.09 13.00
N ILE A 73 -11.08 14.23 13.67
CA ILE A 73 -10.39 13.11 13.02
C ILE A 73 -11.43 12.15 12.42
N PHE A 74 -12.45 11.77 13.18
CA PHE A 74 -13.49 10.84 12.71
C PHE A 74 -14.31 11.39 11.56
N ALA A 75 -14.71 12.67 11.60
CA ALA A 75 -15.37 13.33 10.49
C ALA A 75 -14.50 13.33 9.21
N LYS A 76 -13.17 13.45 9.36
CA LYS A 76 -12.26 13.36 8.22
C LYS A 76 -12.12 11.92 7.69
N LEU A 77 -12.10 10.92 8.57
CA LEU A 77 -12.11 9.51 8.18
C LEU A 77 -13.39 9.12 7.46
N ASP A 78 -14.54 9.64 7.89
CA ASP A 78 -15.84 9.43 7.25
C ASP A 78 -15.83 9.96 5.80
N LEU A 79 -15.31 11.17 5.60
CA LEU A 79 -15.13 11.72 4.25
C LEU A 79 -14.22 10.86 3.38
N PHE A 80 -13.11 10.35 3.91
CA PHE A 80 -12.24 9.44 3.15
C PHE A 80 -12.94 8.13 2.80
N ALA A 81 -13.72 7.56 3.72
CA ALA A 81 -14.50 6.36 3.46
C ALA A 81 -15.52 6.59 2.34
N TYR A 82 -16.22 7.73 2.36
CA TYR A 82 -17.14 8.13 1.30
C TYR A 82 -16.45 8.29 -0.07
N GLU A 83 -15.34 9.02 -0.13
CA GLU A 83 -14.55 9.21 -1.36
C GLU A 83 -14.09 7.87 -1.94
N MET A 84 -13.64 6.94 -1.10
CA MET A 84 -13.28 5.58 -1.53
C MET A 84 -14.50 4.80 -2.00
N ALA A 85 -15.63 4.87 -1.29
CA ALA A 85 -16.85 4.15 -1.60
C ALA A 85 -17.42 4.52 -2.99
N ILE A 86 -17.32 5.80 -3.39
CA ILE A 86 -17.72 6.25 -4.74
C ILE A 86 -17.00 5.48 -5.85
N SER A 87 -15.76 5.04 -5.60
CA SER A 87 -14.94 4.34 -6.61
C SER A 87 -15.14 2.80 -6.62
N LEU A 88 -15.91 2.26 -5.68
CA LEU A 88 -16.16 0.83 -5.56
C LEU A 88 -17.40 0.43 -6.37
N ASN A 89 -17.43 -0.82 -6.84
CA ASN A 89 -18.69 -1.39 -7.30
C ASN A 89 -19.57 -1.65 -6.06
N SER A 90 -20.68 -0.92 -5.97
CA SER A 90 -21.67 -0.99 -4.90
C SER A 90 -23.03 -1.50 -5.38
N ASP A 91 -23.11 -2.15 -6.55
CA ASP A 91 -24.37 -2.61 -7.14
C ASP A 91 -25.15 -3.53 -6.18
N TYR A 92 -24.45 -4.40 -5.45
CA TYR A 92 -25.04 -5.30 -4.45
C TYR A 92 -25.66 -4.54 -3.26
N LEU A 93 -25.11 -3.38 -2.88
CA LEU A 93 -25.68 -2.55 -1.83
C LEU A 93 -26.92 -1.85 -2.35
N ILE A 94 -26.88 -1.34 -3.57
CA ILE A 94 -28.04 -0.73 -4.24
C ILE A 94 -29.17 -1.76 -4.36
N GLU A 95 -28.89 -2.98 -4.82
CA GLU A 95 -29.86 -4.08 -4.86
C GLU A 95 -30.46 -4.36 -3.47
N ARG A 96 -29.64 -4.39 -2.41
CA ARG A 96 -30.11 -4.59 -1.04
C ARG A 96 -31.00 -3.44 -0.57
N VAL A 97 -30.58 -2.20 -0.74
CA VAL A 97 -31.30 -1.01 -0.30
C VAL A 97 -32.60 -0.85 -1.09
N ASN A 98 -32.59 -1.09 -2.41
CA ASN A 98 -33.79 -1.06 -3.25
C ASN A 98 -34.87 -2.03 -2.76
N LEU A 99 -34.51 -3.20 -2.22
CA LEU A 99 -35.46 -4.15 -1.63
C LEU A 99 -36.07 -3.65 -0.32
N LEU A 100 -35.40 -2.75 0.39
CA LEU A 100 -35.86 -2.18 1.67
C LEU A 100 -36.70 -0.91 1.46
N VAL A 101 -36.24 0.00 0.60
CA VAL A 101 -36.83 1.34 0.45
C VAL A 101 -37.62 1.53 -0.85
N GLY A 102 -37.41 0.67 -1.86
CA GLY A 102 -38.05 0.81 -3.18
C GLY A 102 -37.64 2.11 -3.87
N GLY A 103 -38.62 2.97 -4.17
CA GLY A 103 -38.41 4.26 -4.80
C GLY A 103 -38.39 5.46 -3.84
N ASP A 104 -38.50 5.21 -2.54
CA ASP A 104 -38.54 6.25 -1.51
C ASP A 104 -37.12 6.54 -1.01
N ILE A 105 -36.46 7.51 -1.64
CA ILE A 105 -35.05 7.83 -1.37
C ILE A 105 -34.85 8.39 0.04
N ASP A 106 -35.84 9.09 0.60
CA ASP A 106 -35.73 9.73 1.91
C ASP A 106 -35.66 8.69 3.03
N LYS A 107 -36.26 7.51 2.83
CA LYS A 107 -36.15 6.38 3.77
C LYS A 107 -34.75 5.81 3.90
N ILE A 108 -33.84 6.10 2.98
CA ILE A 108 -32.45 5.63 3.08
C ILE A 108 -31.78 6.21 4.33
N ASP A 109 -32.10 7.47 4.67
CA ASP A 109 -31.54 8.17 5.83
C ASP A 109 -32.06 7.60 7.17
N GLU A 110 -33.15 6.84 7.14
CA GLU A 110 -33.77 6.21 8.31
C GLU A 110 -33.28 4.77 8.53
N LEU A 111 -32.50 4.19 7.60
CA LEU A 111 -32.08 2.79 7.68
C LEU A 111 -31.10 2.54 8.82
N GLU A 112 -31.38 1.51 9.60
CA GLU A 112 -30.47 1.00 10.63
C GLU A 112 -29.53 -0.11 10.08
N MET A 113 -28.37 -0.29 10.73
CA MET A 113 -27.37 -1.28 10.31
C MET A 113 -27.92 -2.73 10.30
N ASN A 114 -28.81 -3.06 11.23
CA ASN A 114 -29.48 -4.36 11.35
C ASN A 114 -30.40 -4.65 10.14
N GLU A 115 -31.05 -3.63 9.57
CA GLU A 115 -31.94 -3.76 8.40
C GLU A 115 -31.15 -4.03 7.12
N ILE A 116 -30.04 -3.31 6.93
CA ILE A 116 -29.12 -3.53 5.80
C ILE A 116 -28.53 -4.93 5.87
N GLY A 117 -28.11 -5.37 7.05
CA GLY A 117 -27.60 -6.71 7.33
C GLY A 117 -26.08 -6.76 7.41
N ALA A 118 -25.58 -7.52 8.39
CA ALA A 118 -24.17 -7.59 8.73
C ALA A 118 -23.28 -8.07 7.57
N ASP A 119 -23.73 -9.03 6.77
CA ASP A 119 -22.95 -9.58 5.65
C ASP A 119 -22.69 -8.53 4.55
N VAL A 120 -23.71 -7.72 4.23
CA VAL A 120 -23.61 -6.65 3.23
C VAL A 120 -22.66 -5.55 3.72
N LEU A 121 -22.80 -5.15 4.98
CA LEU A 121 -21.92 -4.16 5.61
C LEU A 121 -20.48 -4.68 5.70
N GLN A 122 -20.28 -5.94 6.08
CA GLN A 122 -18.96 -6.54 6.16
C GLN A 122 -18.29 -6.62 4.79
N ARG A 123 -19.06 -6.89 3.72
CA ARG A 123 -18.54 -6.85 2.35
C ARG A 123 -18.01 -5.47 1.97
N ILE A 124 -18.77 -4.41 2.24
CA ILE A 124 -18.33 -3.02 1.99
C ILE A 124 -17.07 -2.69 2.78
N LEU A 125 -17.04 -3.03 4.08
CA LEU A 125 -15.88 -2.77 4.93
C LEU A 125 -14.64 -3.51 4.43
N ASN A 126 -14.80 -4.74 3.93
CA ASN A 126 -13.71 -5.49 3.31
C ASN A 126 -13.24 -4.87 2.00
N ASP A 127 -14.16 -4.42 1.15
CA ASP A 127 -13.84 -3.76 -0.12
C ASP A 127 -13.10 -2.43 0.12
N LEU A 128 -13.55 -1.63 1.07
CA LEU A 128 -12.87 -0.41 1.52
C LEU A 128 -11.48 -0.71 2.09
N SER A 129 -11.35 -1.70 2.97
CA SER A 129 -10.06 -2.13 3.53
C SER A 129 -9.07 -2.57 2.44
N ASN A 130 -9.54 -3.33 1.46
CA ASN A 130 -8.74 -3.73 0.30
C ASN A 130 -8.34 -2.53 -0.56
N HIS A 131 -9.22 -1.55 -0.72
CA HIS A 131 -8.95 -0.34 -1.49
C HIS A 131 -7.92 0.56 -0.81
N VAL A 132 -8.02 0.78 0.51
CA VAL A 132 -7.00 1.51 1.31
C VAL A 132 -5.63 0.89 1.10
N ARG A 133 -5.53 -0.44 1.17
CA ARG A 133 -4.26 -1.14 0.96
C ARG A 133 -3.71 -0.93 -0.45
N LYS A 134 -4.55 -0.89 -1.49
CA LYS A 134 -4.13 -0.61 -2.87
C LYS A 134 -3.66 0.82 -3.09
N GLN A 135 -4.21 1.79 -2.37
CA GLN A 135 -3.82 3.21 -2.48
C GLN A 135 -2.56 3.53 -1.67
N VAL A 136 -2.36 2.88 -0.52
CA VAL A 136 -1.24 3.16 0.39
C VAL A 136 -0.02 2.29 0.09
N GLN A 137 -0.19 1.10 -0.47
CA GLN A 137 0.96 0.33 -0.94
C GLN A 137 1.51 0.99 -2.21
N PRO A 138 2.82 1.27 -2.29
CA PRO A 138 3.44 1.40 -3.59
C PRO A 138 3.06 0.12 -4.35
N LYS A 139 2.49 0.25 -5.56
CA LYS A 139 2.42 -0.90 -6.46
C LYS A 139 3.84 -1.49 -6.42
N GLY A 140 4.02 -2.72 -5.93
CA GLY A 140 5.34 -3.33 -5.97
C GLY A 140 5.86 -3.12 -7.37
N ASP A 141 6.99 -2.42 -7.52
CA ASP A 141 7.37 -1.76 -8.78
C ASP A 141 7.38 -2.76 -9.94
N HIS A 142 7.55 -4.03 -9.62
CA HIS A 142 7.43 -5.13 -10.56
C HIS A 142 6.60 -6.31 -10.00
N PRO A 143 5.82 -7.01 -10.84
CA PRO A 143 5.01 -8.16 -10.44
C PRO A 143 5.78 -9.32 -9.78
N PHE A 144 7.10 -9.41 -10.02
CA PHE A 144 7.97 -10.41 -9.43
C PHE A 144 8.42 -10.11 -7.99
N LEU A 145 8.19 -8.88 -7.51
CA LEU A 145 8.43 -8.45 -6.13
C LEU A 145 7.16 -8.43 -5.28
N ALA A 146 6.03 -8.90 -5.79
CA ALA A 146 4.79 -8.88 -5.03
C ALA A 146 4.90 -9.76 -3.77
N GLU A 147 4.31 -9.34 -2.66
CA GLU A 147 4.28 -10.13 -1.41
C GLU A 147 2.97 -10.93 -1.25
N ARG A 148 1.99 -10.70 -2.13
CA ARG A 148 0.68 -11.36 -2.12
C ARG A 148 0.19 -11.71 -3.52
N GLY A 149 -0.46 -12.86 -3.65
CA GLY A 149 -0.97 -13.41 -4.90
C GLY A 149 -0.16 -14.63 -5.39
N ARG A 150 -0.64 -15.32 -6.42
CA ARG A 150 0.15 -16.35 -7.10
C ARG A 150 1.14 -15.67 -8.04
N ILE A 151 2.40 -15.61 -7.62
CA ILE A 151 3.50 -15.15 -8.47
C ILE A 151 4.03 -16.37 -9.21
N ASP A 152 4.03 -16.29 -10.54
CA ASP A 152 4.68 -17.29 -11.37
C ASP A 152 6.19 -17.02 -11.41
N HIS A 153 6.89 -17.43 -10.36
CA HIS A 153 8.34 -17.29 -10.27
C HIS A 153 9.06 -18.00 -11.43
N LYS A 154 8.48 -19.07 -11.97
CA LYS A 154 9.04 -19.83 -13.09
C LYS A 154 9.06 -18.98 -14.36
N PHE A 155 7.99 -18.23 -14.61
CA PHE A 155 7.95 -17.23 -15.68
C PHE A 155 8.88 -16.05 -15.39
N TRP A 156 8.73 -15.38 -14.26
CA TRP A 156 9.41 -14.09 -14.01
C TRP A 156 10.93 -14.20 -13.91
N ARG A 157 11.48 -15.36 -13.55
CA ARG A 157 12.92 -15.63 -13.63
C ARG A 157 13.47 -15.74 -15.05
N HIS A 158 12.60 -15.90 -16.04
CA HIS A 158 12.92 -16.04 -17.46
C HIS A 158 12.28 -14.95 -18.32
N SER A 159 11.92 -13.81 -17.71
CA SER A 159 11.28 -12.72 -18.44
C SER A 159 12.19 -12.09 -19.48
N ASP A 160 13.52 -12.19 -19.32
CA ASP A 160 14.52 -11.84 -20.33
C ASP A 160 14.32 -12.63 -21.63
N LYS A 161 14.11 -13.93 -21.53
CA LYS A 161 13.88 -14.80 -22.70
C LYS A 161 12.54 -14.51 -23.36
N ALA A 162 11.50 -14.22 -22.57
CA ALA A 162 10.21 -13.80 -23.09
C ALA A 162 10.26 -12.42 -23.75
N PHE A 163 11.15 -11.52 -23.28
CA PHE A 163 11.42 -10.23 -23.91
C PHE A 163 12.12 -10.41 -25.27
N ASP A 164 13.14 -11.27 -25.34
CA ASP A 164 13.81 -11.59 -26.60
C ASP A 164 12.83 -12.17 -27.64
N ALA A 165 11.98 -13.12 -27.23
CA ALA A 165 10.93 -13.66 -28.10
C ALA A 165 9.94 -12.57 -28.57
N TYR A 166 9.58 -11.62 -27.70
CA TYR A 166 8.72 -10.50 -28.10
C TYR A 166 9.36 -9.66 -29.22
N LEU A 167 10.67 -9.39 -29.13
CA LEU A 167 11.43 -8.68 -30.16
C LEU A 167 11.56 -9.48 -31.46
N GLU A 168 11.61 -10.81 -31.38
CA GLU A 168 11.63 -11.72 -32.54
C GLU A 168 10.27 -11.81 -33.28
N GLY A 169 9.22 -11.15 -32.77
CA GLY A 169 7.93 -11.04 -33.43
C GLY A 169 6.79 -11.81 -32.76
N TYR A 170 7.01 -12.45 -31.61
CA TYR A 170 5.95 -13.05 -30.78
C TYR A 170 5.22 -11.96 -29.98
N ASN A 171 4.62 -10.99 -30.68
CA ASN A 171 4.16 -9.73 -30.10
C ASN A 171 2.71 -9.72 -29.57
N THR A 172 1.99 -10.84 -29.68
CA THR A 172 0.64 -11.00 -29.15
C THR A 172 0.65 -11.93 -27.93
N GLN A 173 -0.32 -11.77 -27.04
CA GLN A 173 -0.42 -12.60 -25.83
C GLN A 173 -0.50 -14.10 -26.16
N ALA A 174 -1.28 -14.47 -27.18
CA ALA A 174 -1.42 -15.86 -27.58
C ALA A 174 -0.13 -16.43 -28.17
N ALA A 175 0.57 -15.68 -29.03
CA ALA A 175 1.83 -16.11 -29.63
C ALA A 175 2.93 -16.26 -28.58
N LEU A 176 3.02 -15.31 -27.65
CA LEU A 176 4.03 -15.32 -26.60
C LEU A 176 3.75 -16.39 -25.54
N ASP A 177 2.47 -16.61 -25.17
CA ASP A 177 2.09 -17.70 -24.26
C ASP A 177 2.42 -19.06 -24.86
N ALA A 178 2.14 -19.29 -26.15
CA ALA A 178 2.52 -20.52 -26.84
C ALA A 178 4.04 -20.71 -26.86
N TRP A 179 4.81 -19.64 -27.11
CA TRP A 179 6.27 -19.67 -27.08
C TRP A 179 6.80 -20.01 -25.68
N CYS A 180 6.26 -19.39 -24.62
CA CYS A 180 6.65 -19.68 -23.23
C CYS A 180 6.33 -21.11 -22.82
N GLN A 181 5.18 -21.65 -23.24
CA GLN A 181 4.81 -23.03 -22.94
C GLN A 181 5.77 -24.03 -23.61
N LEU A 182 6.16 -23.76 -24.86
CA LEU A 182 7.09 -24.60 -25.62
C LEU A 182 8.53 -24.52 -25.09
N ASN A 183 9.03 -23.30 -24.82
CA ASN A 183 10.46 -23.06 -24.58
C ASN A 183 10.83 -22.88 -23.10
N LEU A 184 9.91 -22.40 -22.26
CA LEU A 184 10.13 -22.14 -20.83
C LEU A 184 9.34 -23.09 -19.93
N ASN A 185 8.50 -23.95 -20.50
CA ASN A 185 7.60 -24.86 -19.79
C ASN A 185 6.75 -24.11 -18.74
N THR A 186 6.30 -22.91 -19.09
CA THR A 186 5.43 -22.08 -18.25
C THR A 186 4.51 -21.21 -19.10
N ARG A 187 3.44 -20.68 -18.52
CA ARG A 187 2.54 -19.74 -19.24
C ARG A 187 3.07 -18.32 -19.16
N CYS A 188 2.77 -17.52 -20.18
CA CYS A 188 3.02 -16.08 -20.14
C CYS A 188 1.88 -15.38 -19.38
N PRO A 189 2.15 -14.63 -18.29
CA PRO A 189 1.14 -13.80 -17.64
C PRO A 189 0.55 -12.78 -18.61
N GLN A 190 -0.77 -12.55 -18.53
CA GLN A 190 -1.44 -11.53 -19.36
C GLN A 190 -0.92 -10.11 -19.10
N SER A 191 -0.38 -9.87 -17.91
CA SER A 191 0.22 -8.59 -17.52
C SER A 191 1.61 -8.36 -18.13
N PHE A 192 2.28 -9.39 -18.68
CA PHE A 192 3.68 -9.29 -19.09
C PHE A 192 3.91 -8.28 -20.22
N ILE A 193 3.10 -8.31 -21.28
CA ILE A 193 3.24 -7.38 -22.41
C ILE A 193 3.05 -5.93 -21.95
N ARG A 194 2.08 -5.68 -21.05
CA ARG A 194 1.88 -4.33 -20.48
C ARG A 194 3.07 -3.91 -19.62
N TRP A 195 3.63 -4.83 -18.84
CA TRP A 195 4.77 -4.58 -17.99
C TRP A 195 6.03 -4.26 -18.80
N MET A 196 6.35 -5.05 -19.82
CA MET A 196 7.47 -4.81 -20.74
C MET A 196 7.35 -3.47 -21.47
N LYS A 197 6.15 -3.07 -21.90
CA LYS A 197 5.94 -1.74 -22.52
C LYS A 197 6.20 -0.58 -21.57
N ALA A 198 6.07 -0.80 -20.26
CA ALA A 198 6.30 0.23 -19.24
C ALA A 198 7.76 0.29 -18.77
N TYR A 199 8.43 -0.86 -18.68
CA TYR A 199 9.75 -0.98 -18.04
C TYR A 199 10.89 -1.40 -18.99
N GLY A 200 10.57 -1.78 -20.23
CA GLY A 200 11.58 -2.18 -21.22
C GLY A 200 12.15 -3.58 -20.96
N ASP A 201 13.44 -3.72 -21.20
CA ASP A 201 14.18 -4.99 -21.05
C ASP A 201 14.37 -5.31 -19.55
N PRO A 202 13.94 -6.49 -19.06
CA PRO A 202 14.18 -6.93 -17.69
C PRO A 202 15.64 -6.83 -17.24
N ARG A 203 16.60 -7.02 -18.16
CA ARG A 203 18.04 -6.98 -17.88
C ARG A 203 18.54 -5.59 -17.51
N GLU A 204 17.79 -4.54 -17.84
CA GLU A 204 18.10 -3.16 -17.48
C GLU A 204 17.59 -2.80 -16.08
N LEU A 205 16.77 -3.67 -15.46
CA LEU A 205 16.18 -3.43 -14.14
C LEU A 205 17.06 -4.05 -13.04
N SER A 206 17.59 -3.20 -12.17
CA SER A 206 18.45 -3.61 -11.05
C SER A 206 17.76 -4.58 -10.10
N GLU A 207 16.46 -4.40 -9.93
CA GLU A 207 15.54 -5.18 -9.13
C GLU A 207 15.37 -6.58 -9.68
N TRP A 208 15.24 -6.71 -11.01
CA TRP A 208 15.13 -8.01 -11.66
C TRP A 208 16.46 -8.76 -11.59
N CYS A 209 17.58 -8.09 -11.86
CA CYS A 209 18.92 -8.65 -11.73
C CYS A 209 19.19 -9.20 -10.32
N SER A 210 18.75 -8.47 -9.29
CA SER A 210 18.84 -8.90 -7.89
C SER A 210 17.91 -10.08 -7.59
N TYR A 211 16.72 -10.08 -8.19
CA TYR A 211 15.70 -11.11 -8.02
C TYR A 211 16.12 -12.47 -8.60
N ILE A 212 16.75 -12.50 -9.78
CA ILE A 212 17.22 -13.75 -10.40
C ILE A 212 18.50 -14.31 -9.78
N ALA A 213 19.29 -13.46 -9.12
CA ALA A 213 20.52 -13.86 -8.44
C ALA A 213 20.27 -14.60 -7.10
N ASN A 214 19.08 -14.43 -6.54
CA ASN A 214 18.60 -15.14 -5.33
C ASN A 214 17.79 -16.39 -5.69
#